data_AF-A0A6M0L795-F1
#
_entry.id   AF-A0A6M0L795-F1
#
_cell.length_a   1.000
_cell.length_b   1.000
_cell.length_c   1.000
_cell.angle_alpha   90.00
_cell.angle_beta   90.00
_cell.angle_gamma   90.00
#
_symmetry.space_group_name_H-M   'P 1'
#
loop_
_entity.id
_entity.type
_entity.pdbx_description
1 polymer ?
#
loop_
_entity_poly.entity_id
_entity_poly.type
_entity_poly.pdbx_seq_one_letter_code
_entity_poly.pdbx_strand_id
1 'polypeptide(L)'
;MTLFERTLKMVSATVIAIVVATLLNLSNVYAAGIIAILSLLDTRTDTIKIAQSRLTATVLSIILAWVIFSVFGFSILSFTVFLTIFIPISYRLGIQAGIAPCSVLVTHFIAANSVALPMMTNALLLMFIGTSSALLLNTWMSSQTNQLLQLKSEIDEEIKLVLCLMAETLSKGSHDINGIQQHIRKLKQAINVAHRLALREYDNAVFQKDDYLLEYLYMRENQVSNLVNMLEIMRNIPLAVQQSQQLATLLYETVNQFDEHNTGIELLEGIATLFRYVRQSTLPQSRIEFEARALLYTFLMEFNRMIEIKHDFYLIRKNK
;
A
#
# COMPACT_ATOMS: atom_id res chain seq x y z
N MET A 1 -8.00 -2.91 -8.03
CA MET A 1 -9.12 -2.64 -8.95
C MET A 1 -8.58 -2.62 -10.36
N THR A 2 -9.10 -3.52 -11.20
CA THR A 2 -8.75 -3.57 -12.63
C THR A 2 -9.38 -2.38 -13.37
N LEU A 3 -8.89 -2.06 -14.57
CA LEU A 3 -9.48 -1.00 -15.40
C LEU A 3 -10.97 -1.27 -15.68
N PHE A 4 -11.32 -2.54 -15.90
CA PHE A 4 -12.69 -2.97 -16.14
C PHE A 4 -13.61 -2.70 -14.93
N GLU A 5 -13.21 -3.14 -13.74
CA GLU A 5 -13.96 -2.88 -12.50
C GLU A 5 -14.12 -1.38 -12.23
N ARG A 6 -13.06 -0.60 -12.49
CA ARG A 6 -13.07 0.86 -12.33
C ARG A 6 -14.11 1.49 -13.25
N THR A 7 -14.06 1.15 -14.54
CA THR A 7 -14.99 1.66 -15.54
C THR A 7 -16.43 1.30 -15.21
N LEU A 8 -16.70 0.04 -14.85
CA LEU A 8 -18.03 -0.41 -14.48
C LEU A 8 -18.58 0.41 -13.30
N LYS A 9 -17.78 0.60 -12.23
CA LYS A 9 -18.20 1.37 -11.06
C LYS A 9 -18.45 2.84 -11.38
N MET A 10 -17.58 3.48 -12.15
CA MET A 10 -17.77 4.88 -12.55
C MET A 10 -19.06 5.03 -13.35
N VAL A 11 -19.28 4.19 -14.37
CA VAL A 11 -20.50 4.21 -15.19
C VAL A 11 -21.74 3.97 -14.33
N SER A 12 -21.74 2.94 -13.48
CA SER A 12 -22.86 2.65 -12.58
C SER A 12 -23.16 3.81 -11.63
N ALA A 13 -22.16 4.39 -10.98
CA ALA A 13 -22.34 5.54 -10.09
C ALA A 13 -22.95 6.74 -10.83
N THR A 14 -22.50 6.99 -12.06
CA THR A 14 -23.03 8.05 -12.93
C THR A 14 -24.50 7.83 -13.26
N VAL A 15 -24.83 6.65 -13.76
CA VAL A 15 -26.18 6.31 -14.21
C VAL A 15 -27.14 6.35 -13.04
N ILE A 16 -26.75 5.80 -11.88
CA ILE A 16 -27.56 5.84 -10.66
C ILE A 16 -27.80 7.29 -10.24
N ALA A 17 -26.78 8.14 -10.24
CA ALA A 17 -26.93 9.55 -9.87
C ALA A 17 -27.89 10.29 -10.81
N ILE A 18 -27.75 10.07 -12.14
CA ILE A 18 -28.63 10.69 -13.14
C ILE A 18 -30.07 10.20 -12.97
N VAL A 19 -30.28 8.90 -12.82
CA VAL A 19 -31.62 8.31 -12.67
C VAL A 19 -32.30 8.83 -11.41
N VAL A 20 -31.60 8.85 -10.26
CA VAL A 20 -32.14 9.37 -9.00
C VAL A 20 -32.47 10.86 -9.12
N ALA A 21 -31.58 11.67 -9.71
CA ALA A 21 -31.85 13.09 -9.94
C ALA A 21 -33.04 13.33 -10.89
N THR A 22 -33.21 12.47 -11.90
CA THR A 22 -34.34 12.52 -12.84
C THR A 22 -35.66 12.18 -12.15
N LEU A 23 -35.68 11.13 -11.31
CA LEU A 23 -36.87 10.74 -10.55
C LEU A 23 -37.33 11.84 -9.58
N LEU A 24 -36.38 12.64 -9.07
CA LEU A 24 -36.65 13.78 -8.21
C LEU A 24 -36.98 15.07 -8.99
N ASN A 25 -37.08 15.00 -10.33
CA ASN A 25 -37.33 16.13 -11.22
C ASN A 25 -36.36 17.31 -11.03
N LEU A 26 -35.09 17.01 -10.77
CA LEU A 26 -34.05 18.04 -10.64
C LEU A 26 -33.68 18.63 -12.01
N SER A 27 -33.27 19.89 -12.02
CA SER A 27 -32.69 20.54 -13.19
C SER A 27 -31.24 20.16 -13.36
N ASN A 28 -30.75 20.02 -14.60
CA ASN A 28 -29.37 19.66 -14.93
C ASN A 28 -28.92 18.30 -14.34
N VAL A 29 -29.75 17.26 -14.47
CA VAL A 29 -29.50 15.92 -13.91
C VAL A 29 -28.14 15.33 -14.29
N TYR A 30 -27.59 15.65 -15.47
CA TYR A 30 -26.25 15.21 -15.89
C TYR A 30 -25.13 15.75 -15.00
N ALA A 31 -25.33 16.89 -14.33
CA ALA A 31 -24.36 17.42 -13.37
C ALA A 31 -24.20 16.47 -12.16
N ALA A 32 -25.27 15.83 -11.69
CA ALA A 32 -25.17 14.80 -10.64
C ALA A 32 -24.32 13.60 -11.10
N GLY A 33 -24.46 13.20 -12.37
CA GLY A 33 -23.62 12.17 -12.99
C GLY A 33 -22.13 12.55 -13.03
N ILE A 34 -21.82 13.75 -13.51
CA ILE A 34 -20.43 14.25 -13.55
C ILE A 34 -19.85 14.34 -12.13
N ILE A 35 -20.63 14.84 -11.17
CA ILE A 35 -20.23 14.88 -9.75
C ILE A 35 -19.94 13.46 -9.24
N ALA A 36 -20.76 12.47 -9.58
CA ALA A 36 -20.55 11.07 -9.18
C ALA A 36 -19.24 10.50 -9.75
N ILE A 37 -18.99 10.65 -11.05
CA ILE A 37 -17.72 10.19 -11.68
C ILE A 37 -16.52 10.84 -10.99
N LEU A 38 -16.55 12.16 -10.82
CA LEU A 38 -15.45 12.89 -10.23
C LEU A 38 -15.27 12.61 -8.73
N SER A 39 -16.30 12.08 -8.04
CA SER A 39 -16.26 11.79 -6.61
C SER A 39 -15.77 10.37 -6.32
N LEU A 40 -15.86 9.45 -7.30
CA LEU A 40 -15.47 8.06 -7.12
C LEU A 40 -13.96 7.92 -7.25
N LEU A 41 -13.28 7.70 -6.11
CA LEU A 41 -11.83 7.51 -6.05
C LEU A 41 -11.42 6.05 -5.86
N ASP A 42 -10.11 5.79 -5.93
CA ASP A 42 -9.54 4.45 -5.86
C ASP A 42 -9.60 3.80 -4.47
N THR A 43 -9.83 4.60 -3.42
CA THR A 43 -9.99 4.13 -2.03
C THR A 43 -11.32 4.63 -1.43
N ARG A 44 -11.83 3.87 -0.44
CA ARG A 44 -13.04 4.24 0.30
C ARG A 44 -12.83 5.52 1.11
N THR A 45 -11.70 5.62 1.79
CA THR A 45 -11.38 6.76 2.68
C THR A 45 -11.23 8.05 1.89
N ASP A 46 -10.57 8.03 0.73
CA ASP A 46 -10.44 9.23 -0.09
C ASP A 46 -11.78 9.65 -0.71
N THR A 47 -12.61 8.68 -1.11
CA THR A 47 -13.98 8.97 -1.58
C THR A 47 -14.82 9.66 -0.50
N ILE A 48 -14.73 9.20 0.76
CA ILE A 48 -15.40 9.85 1.90
C ILE A 48 -14.87 11.27 2.12
N LYS A 49 -13.55 11.45 2.16
CA LYS A 49 -12.93 12.77 2.34
C LYS A 49 -13.34 13.75 1.24
N ILE A 50 -13.34 13.32 -0.03
CA ILE A 50 -13.78 14.14 -1.16
C ILE A 50 -15.26 14.46 -1.07
N ALA A 51 -16.12 13.50 -0.74
CA ALA A 51 -17.55 13.73 -0.58
C ALA A 51 -17.82 14.80 0.50
N GLN A 52 -17.15 14.71 1.65
CA GLN A 52 -17.26 15.71 2.73
C GLN A 52 -16.76 17.09 2.27
N SER A 53 -15.59 17.15 1.63
CA SER A 53 -15.05 18.40 1.06
C SER A 53 -16.01 19.04 0.05
N ARG A 54 -16.68 18.25 -0.79
CA ARG A 54 -17.60 18.77 -1.81
C ARG A 54 -18.92 19.25 -1.23
N LEU A 55 -19.48 18.52 -0.28
CA LEU A 55 -20.71 18.93 0.40
C LEU A 55 -20.51 20.24 1.17
N THR A 56 -19.42 20.35 1.92
CA THR A 56 -19.06 21.59 2.65
C THR A 56 -18.79 22.77 1.71
N ALA A 57 -18.05 22.54 0.61
CA ALA A 57 -17.82 23.56 -0.42
C ALA A 57 -19.12 24.00 -1.12
N THR A 58 -20.09 23.09 -1.28
CA THR A 58 -21.37 23.43 -1.92
C THR A 58 -22.17 24.39 -1.05
N VAL A 59 -22.28 24.11 0.25
CA VAL A 59 -22.94 25.02 1.20
C VAL A 59 -22.27 26.39 1.19
N LEU A 60 -20.94 26.43 1.26
CA LEU A 60 -20.18 27.68 1.20
C LEU A 60 -20.43 28.43 -0.13
N SER A 61 -20.37 27.73 -1.26
CA SER A 61 -20.56 28.33 -2.59
C SER A 61 -21.94 28.96 -2.75
N ILE A 62 -22.98 28.31 -2.19
CA ILE A 62 -24.35 28.80 -2.25
C ILE A 62 -24.52 30.06 -1.41
N ILE A 63 -23.95 30.10 -0.20
CA ILE A 63 -23.97 31.28 0.66
C ILE A 63 -23.26 32.45 -0.03
N LEU A 64 -22.05 32.21 -0.58
CA LEU A 64 -21.29 33.26 -1.27
C LEU A 64 -22.01 33.74 -2.55
N ALA A 65 -22.53 32.82 -3.37
CA ALA A 65 -23.26 33.18 -4.58
C ALA A 65 -24.52 33.98 -4.26
N TRP A 66 -25.27 33.61 -3.21
CA TRP A 66 -26.43 34.36 -2.76
C TRP A 66 -26.06 35.81 -2.39
N VAL A 67 -25.05 36.00 -1.52
CA VAL A 67 -24.60 37.35 -1.11
C VAL A 67 -24.12 38.17 -2.32
N ILE A 68 -23.24 37.60 -3.14
CA ILE A 68 -22.59 38.34 -4.23
C ILE A 68 -23.58 38.67 -5.34
N PHE A 69 -24.43 37.72 -5.75
CA PHE A 69 -25.36 37.95 -6.86
C PHE A 69 -26.54 38.84 -6.45
N SER A 70 -26.92 38.86 -5.17
CA SER A 70 -27.89 39.84 -4.66
C SER A 70 -27.36 41.28 -4.69
N VAL A 71 -26.04 41.50 -4.58
CA VAL A 71 -25.43 42.84 -4.57
C VAL A 71 -24.98 43.28 -5.97
N PHE A 72 -24.31 42.40 -6.71
CA PHE A 72 -23.67 42.71 -7.99
C PHE A 72 -24.48 42.25 -9.21
N GLY A 73 -25.61 41.56 -9.00
CA GLY A 73 -26.42 40.97 -10.08
C GLY A 73 -25.77 39.73 -10.70
N PHE A 74 -26.29 39.30 -11.85
CA PHE A 74 -25.96 38.05 -12.52
C PHE A 74 -25.11 38.28 -13.77
N SER A 75 -23.85 38.69 -13.57
CA SER A 75 -22.92 38.99 -14.67
C SER A 75 -21.63 38.20 -14.56
N ILE A 76 -20.83 38.22 -15.63
CA ILE A 76 -19.47 37.66 -15.63
C ILE A 76 -18.62 38.31 -14.52
N LEU A 77 -18.77 39.62 -14.29
CA LEU A 77 -18.05 40.32 -13.22
C LEU A 77 -18.43 39.79 -11.85
N SER A 78 -19.71 39.52 -11.60
CA SER A 78 -20.17 38.91 -10.34
C SER A 78 -19.57 37.53 -10.13
N PHE A 79 -19.46 36.73 -11.20
CA PHE A 79 -18.81 35.42 -11.14
C PHE A 79 -17.30 35.53 -10.86
N THR A 80 -16.62 36.51 -11.44
CA THR A 80 -15.21 36.79 -11.14
C THR A 80 -15.04 37.11 -9.65
N VAL A 81 -15.84 38.02 -9.10
CA VAL A 81 -15.82 38.36 -7.67
C VAL A 81 -16.08 37.12 -6.81
N PHE A 82 -17.06 36.30 -7.19
CA PHE A 82 -17.33 35.02 -6.54
C PHE A 82 -16.10 34.12 -6.51
N LEU A 83 -15.43 33.88 -7.64
CA LEU A 83 -14.24 33.01 -7.70
C LEU A 83 -13.06 33.58 -6.90
N THR A 84 -12.82 34.89 -6.98
CA THR A 84 -11.75 35.58 -6.24
C THR A 84 -11.88 35.37 -4.74
N ILE A 85 -13.11 35.23 -4.22
CA ILE A 85 -13.38 34.99 -2.79
C ILE A 85 -13.45 33.49 -2.49
N PHE A 86 -14.17 32.71 -3.30
CA PHE A 86 -14.47 31.31 -3.04
C PHE A 86 -13.22 30.42 -3.08
N ILE A 87 -12.30 30.64 -4.03
CA ILE A 87 -11.09 29.85 -4.19
C ILE A 87 -10.17 29.93 -2.95
N PRO A 88 -9.72 31.13 -2.50
CA PRO A 88 -8.82 31.21 -1.35
C PRO A 88 -9.46 30.72 -0.06
N ILE A 89 -10.76 30.96 0.15
CA ILE A 89 -11.48 30.43 1.32
C ILE A 89 -11.51 28.90 1.25
N SER A 90 -11.78 28.32 0.07
CA SER A 90 -11.80 26.87 -0.11
C SER A 90 -10.46 26.21 0.22
N TYR A 91 -9.34 26.82 -0.18
CA TYR A 91 -8.00 26.33 0.20
C TYR A 91 -7.74 26.45 1.70
N ARG A 92 -8.10 27.58 2.33
CA ARG A 92 -7.92 27.77 3.78
C ARG A 92 -8.72 26.78 4.63
N LEU A 93 -9.90 26.37 4.14
CA LEU A 93 -10.76 25.40 4.81
C LEU A 93 -10.45 23.94 4.44
N GLY A 94 -9.51 23.69 3.51
CA GLY A 94 -9.19 22.33 3.04
C GLY A 94 -10.30 21.68 2.20
N ILE A 95 -11.16 22.48 1.57
CA ILE A 95 -12.32 22.02 0.79
C ILE A 95 -12.17 22.25 -0.73
N GLN A 96 -10.93 22.37 -1.22
CA GLN A 96 -10.60 22.71 -2.60
C GLN A 96 -11.14 21.72 -3.64
N ALA A 97 -11.44 20.48 -3.26
CA ALA A 97 -12.02 19.48 -4.17
C ALA A 97 -13.44 19.84 -4.65
N GLY A 98 -14.10 20.80 -3.99
CA GLY A 98 -15.37 21.36 -4.40
C GLY A 98 -15.29 22.53 -5.37
N ILE A 99 -14.11 23.15 -5.58
CA ILE A 99 -14.00 24.40 -6.36
C ILE A 99 -14.59 24.25 -7.75
N ALA A 100 -14.10 23.30 -8.55
CA ALA A 100 -14.55 23.10 -9.92
C ALA A 100 -16.05 22.75 -10.02
N PRO A 101 -16.57 21.70 -9.34
CA PRO A 101 -17.98 21.33 -9.48
C PRO A 101 -18.92 22.38 -8.90
N CYS A 102 -18.57 23.06 -7.79
CA CYS A 102 -19.41 24.14 -7.24
C CYS A 102 -19.42 25.36 -8.17
N SER A 103 -18.29 25.70 -8.80
CA SER A 103 -18.24 26.79 -9.78
C SER A 103 -19.15 26.51 -10.97
N VAL A 104 -19.17 25.27 -11.48
CA VAL A 104 -20.11 24.86 -12.53
C VAL A 104 -21.56 24.99 -12.06
N LEU A 105 -21.89 24.52 -10.85
CA LEU A 105 -23.24 24.65 -10.29
C LEU A 105 -23.70 26.12 -10.18
N VAL A 106 -22.80 27.01 -9.75
CA VAL A 106 -23.08 28.45 -9.64
C VAL A 106 -23.32 29.11 -11.01
N THR A 107 -22.77 28.58 -12.11
CA THR A 107 -23.09 29.12 -13.45
C THR A 107 -24.57 28.95 -13.82
N HIS A 108 -25.27 27.96 -13.26
CA HIS A 108 -26.71 27.82 -13.45
C HIS A 108 -27.51 28.96 -12.80
N PHE A 109 -27.02 29.54 -11.69
CA PHE A 109 -27.65 30.71 -11.07
C PHE A 109 -27.53 31.94 -11.96
N ILE A 110 -26.39 32.10 -12.64
CA ILE A 110 -26.16 33.17 -13.62
C ILE A 110 -27.07 32.97 -14.83
N ALA A 111 -27.08 31.75 -15.40
CA ALA A 111 -27.90 31.45 -16.57
C ALA A 111 -29.41 31.67 -16.31
N ALA A 112 -29.87 31.35 -15.10
CA ALA A 112 -31.26 31.56 -14.69
C ALA A 112 -31.56 32.98 -14.17
N ASN A 113 -30.55 33.84 -14.02
CA ASN A 113 -30.65 35.14 -13.36
C ASN A 113 -31.36 35.07 -12.00
N SER A 114 -31.09 34.01 -11.21
CA SER A 114 -31.79 33.77 -9.94
C SER A 114 -30.94 32.97 -8.95
N VAL A 115 -31.08 33.31 -7.67
CA VAL A 115 -30.58 32.55 -6.51
C VAL A 115 -31.73 32.14 -5.59
N ALA A 116 -32.92 31.92 -6.17
CA ALA A 116 -34.10 31.53 -5.40
C ALA A 116 -33.90 30.20 -4.67
N LEU A 117 -34.63 30.01 -3.57
CA LEU A 117 -34.54 28.81 -2.74
C LEU A 117 -34.63 27.49 -3.55
N PRO A 118 -35.52 27.33 -4.54
CA PRO A 118 -35.57 26.12 -5.37
C PRO A 118 -34.26 25.83 -6.14
N MET A 119 -33.52 26.85 -6.54
CA MET A 119 -32.25 26.69 -7.23
C MET A 119 -31.14 26.27 -6.26
N MET A 120 -31.12 26.87 -5.07
CA MET A 120 -30.19 26.50 -4.00
C MET A 120 -30.41 25.03 -3.58
N THR A 121 -31.66 24.62 -3.40
CA THR A 121 -32.00 23.23 -3.09
C THR A 121 -31.63 22.29 -4.23
N ASN A 122 -31.85 22.68 -5.50
CA ASN A 122 -31.44 21.89 -6.65
C ASN A 122 -29.92 21.64 -6.65
N ALA A 123 -29.11 22.68 -6.44
CA ALA A 123 -27.65 22.56 -6.39
C ALA A 123 -27.17 21.65 -5.25
N LEU A 124 -27.76 21.77 -4.06
CA LEU A 124 -27.47 20.89 -2.92
C LEU A 124 -27.82 19.44 -3.21
N LEU A 125 -29.00 19.19 -3.79
CA LEU A 125 -29.47 17.84 -4.10
C LEU A 125 -28.63 17.18 -5.19
N LEU A 126 -28.25 17.91 -6.25
CA LEU A 126 -27.36 17.38 -7.29
C LEU A 126 -26.00 16.96 -6.70
N MET A 127 -25.42 17.80 -5.83
CA MET A 127 -24.16 17.45 -5.15
C MET A 127 -24.35 16.23 -4.27
N PHE A 128 -25.38 16.23 -3.42
CA PHE A 128 -25.65 15.15 -2.48
C PHE A 128 -25.87 13.81 -3.18
N ILE A 129 -26.68 13.78 -4.24
CA ILE A 129 -26.94 12.58 -5.03
C ILE A 129 -25.65 12.11 -5.69
N GLY A 130 -24.91 12.99 -6.35
CA GLY A 130 -23.66 12.62 -7.01
C GLY A 130 -22.63 12.03 -6.04
N THR A 131 -22.38 12.69 -4.91
CA THR A 131 -21.44 12.20 -3.90
C THR A 131 -21.94 10.92 -3.23
N SER A 132 -23.25 10.78 -2.98
CA SER A 132 -23.82 9.59 -2.35
C SER A 132 -23.78 8.38 -3.28
N SER A 133 -24.08 8.55 -4.57
CA SER A 133 -23.95 7.48 -5.56
C SER A 133 -22.49 7.02 -5.69
N ALA A 134 -21.52 7.94 -5.65
CA ALA A 134 -20.10 7.58 -5.63
C ALA A 134 -19.72 6.77 -4.37
N LEU A 135 -20.19 7.19 -3.19
CA LEU A 135 -19.94 6.48 -1.94
C LEU A 135 -20.56 5.08 -1.95
N LEU A 136 -21.82 4.95 -2.36
CA LEU A 136 -22.53 3.67 -2.46
C LEU A 136 -21.81 2.67 -3.37
N LEU A 137 -21.22 3.13 -4.47
CA LEU A 137 -20.50 2.24 -5.39
C LEU A 137 -19.07 1.95 -4.92
N ASN A 138 -18.50 2.82 -4.08
CA ASN A 138 -17.19 2.59 -3.48
C ASN A 138 -17.24 1.58 -2.32
N THR A 139 -18.36 1.49 -1.58
CA THR A 139 -18.50 0.44 -0.54
C THR A 139 -18.41 -0.96 -1.12
N TRP A 140 -18.80 -1.17 -2.38
CA TRP A 140 -18.64 -2.44 -3.11
C TRP A 140 -17.19 -2.74 -3.55
N MET A 141 -16.17 -2.10 -2.96
CA MET A 141 -14.78 -2.54 -3.14
C MET A 141 -14.56 -3.90 -2.48
N SER A 142 -14.24 -4.93 -3.28
CA SER A 142 -13.82 -6.22 -2.77
C SER A 142 -12.50 -6.04 -2.01
N SER A 143 -12.42 -6.61 -0.80
CA SER A 143 -11.16 -6.69 -0.09
C SER A 143 -10.25 -7.67 -0.83
N GLN A 144 -8.99 -7.29 -1.01
CA GLN A 144 -7.96 -8.14 -1.60
C GLN A 144 -7.17 -8.91 -0.54
N THR A 145 -7.67 -8.99 0.70
CA THR A 145 -7.00 -9.69 1.82
C THR A 145 -6.62 -11.13 1.47
N ASN A 146 -7.49 -11.89 0.78
CA ASN A 146 -7.16 -13.27 0.39
C ASN A 146 -5.95 -13.33 -0.55
N GLN A 147 -5.87 -12.43 -1.53
CA GLN A 147 -4.74 -12.34 -2.44
C GLN A 147 -3.46 -11.93 -1.68
N LEU A 148 -3.59 -11.03 -0.70
CA LEU A 148 -2.47 -10.60 0.14
C LEU A 148 -1.95 -11.73 1.03
N LEU A 149 -2.84 -12.53 1.62
CA LEU A 149 -2.47 -13.71 2.42
C LEU A 149 -1.82 -14.80 1.56
N GLN A 150 -2.30 -14.99 0.32
CA GLN A 150 -1.64 -15.88 -0.65
C GLN A 150 -0.22 -15.40 -0.97
N LEU A 151 -0.04 -14.12 -1.31
CA LEU A 151 1.28 -13.54 -1.56
C LEU A 151 2.20 -13.65 -0.35
N LYS A 152 1.69 -13.43 0.87
CA LYS A 152 2.43 -13.64 2.12
C LYS A 152 2.97 -15.07 2.21
N SER A 153 2.11 -16.07 1.99
CA SER A 153 2.50 -17.48 2.00
C SER A 153 3.52 -17.80 0.91
N GLU A 154 3.34 -17.28 -0.30
CA GLU A 154 4.29 -17.47 -1.41
C GLU A 154 5.67 -16.87 -1.09
N ILE A 155 5.72 -15.70 -0.47
CA ILE A 155 6.97 -15.07 0.00
C ILE A 155 7.67 -15.96 1.04
N ASP A 156 6.92 -16.49 2.00
CA ASP A 156 7.47 -17.36 3.05
C ASP A 156 8.06 -18.64 2.47
N GLU A 157 7.34 -19.30 1.55
CA GLU A 157 7.82 -20.53 0.88
C GLU A 157 9.02 -20.26 -0.05
N GLU A 158 9.05 -19.15 -0.76
CA GLU A 158 10.21 -18.79 -1.59
C GLU A 158 11.45 -18.47 -0.75
N ILE A 159 11.31 -17.87 0.44
CA ILE A 159 12.44 -17.68 1.36
C ILE A 159 12.98 -19.04 1.84
N LYS A 160 12.10 -19.96 2.25
CA LYS A 160 12.49 -21.32 2.62
C LYS A 160 13.25 -22.01 1.49
N LEU A 161 12.75 -21.88 0.26
CA LEU A 161 13.39 -22.46 -0.91
C LEU A 161 14.79 -21.87 -1.14
N VAL A 162 14.95 -20.55 -1.06
CA VAL A 162 16.27 -19.89 -1.19
C VAL A 162 17.24 -20.39 -0.11
N LEU A 163 16.82 -20.46 1.15
CA LEU A 163 17.65 -20.98 2.25
C LEU A 163 18.04 -22.46 2.02
N CYS A 164 17.09 -23.27 1.54
CA CYS A 164 17.33 -24.69 1.22
C CYS A 164 18.37 -24.83 0.09
N LEU A 165 18.24 -24.07 -0.99
CA LEU A 165 19.20 -24.07 -2.10
C LEU A 165 20.59 -23.58 -1.64
N MET A 166 20.66 -22.56 -0.79
CA MET A 166 21.91 -22.13 -0.17
C MET A 166 22.55 -23.22 0.69
N ALA A 167 21.76 -23.93 1.49
CA ALA A 167 22.22 -25.07 2.28
C ALA A 167 22.77 -26.20 1.39
N GLU A 168 22.07 -26.52 0.30
CA GLU A 168 22.52 -27.50 -0.69
C GLU A 168 23.85 -27.10 -1.34
N THR A 169 23.98 -25.84 -1.76
CA THR A 169 25.21 -25.32 -2.35
C THR A 169 26.40 -25.39 -1.38
N LEU A 170 26.18 -25.03 -0.12
CA LEU A 170 27.21 -25.10 0.93
C LEU A 170 27.62 -26.54 1.25
N SER A 171 26.69 -27.50 1.22
CA SER A 171 26.94 -28.89 1.56
C SER A 171 27.58 -29.69 0.41
N LYS A 172 27.01 -29.58 -0.81
CA LYS A 172 27.42 -30.38 -1.97
C LYS A 172 28.54 -29.72 -2.79
N GLY A 173 28.83 -28.43 -2.54
CA GLY A 173 29.71 -27.63 -3.37
C GLY A 173 29.15 -27.36 -4.78
N SER A 174 27.87 -27.68 -5.04
CA SER A 174 27.20 -27.44 -6.32
C SER A 174 26.73 -25.99 -6.39
N HIS A 175 27.27 -25.22 -7.34
CA HIS A 175 27.02 -23.78 -7.46
C HIS A 175 25.88 -23.49 -8.43
N ASP A 176 24.63 -23.78 -8.07
CA ASP A 176 23.47 -23.21 -8.80
C ASP A 176 23.14 -21.79 -8.30
N ILE A 177 24.16 -20.92 -8.33
CA ILE A 177 24.06 -19.51 -7.93
C ILE A 177 23.03 -18.78 -8.81
N ASN A 178 22.92 -19.16 -10.08
CA ASN A 178 21.99 -18.54 -11.01
C ASN A 178 20.54 -18.88 -10.67
N GLY A 179 20.24 -20.13 -10.31
CA GLY A 179 18.94 -20.56 -9.80
C GLY A 179 18.56 -19.79 -8.53
N ILE A 180 19.47 -19.72 -7.55
CA ILE A 180 19.23 -18.94 -6.31
C ILE A 180 18.96 -17.47 -6.64
N GLN A 181 19.74 -16.87 -7.54
CA GLN A 181 19.53 -15.48 -7.96
C GLN A 181 18.15 -15.26 -8.60
N GLN A 182 17.67 -16.22 -9.39
CA GLN A 182 16.34 -16.16 -10.01
C GLN A 182 15.22 -16.18 -8.96
N HIS A 183 15.33 -17.04 -7.95
CA HIS A 183 14.38 -17.09 -6.83
C HIS A 183 14.39 -15.78 -6.02
N ILE A 184 15.57 -15.21 -5.73
CA ILE A 184 15.67 -13.90 -5.06
C ILE A 184 15.01 -12.78 -5.90
N ARG A 185 15.14 -12.79 -7.24
CA ARG A 185 14.46 -11.82 -8.10
C ARG A 185 12.94 -11.99 -8.05
N LYS A 186 12.44 -13.22 -8.09
CA LYS A 186 11.01 -13.54 -7.93
C LYS A 186 10.48 -13.04 -6.59
N LEU A 187 11.23 -13.26 -5.52
CA LEU A 187 10.90 -12.82 -4.17
C LEU A 187 10.78 -11.30 -4.05
N LYS A 188 11.76 -10.55 -4.61
CA LYS A 188 11.69 -9.08 -4.67
C LYS A 188 10.47 -8.58 -5.44
N GLN A 189 10.08 -9.25 -6.52
CA GLN A 189 8.88 -8.89 -7.27
C GLN A 189 7.61 -9.15 -6.47
N ALA A 190 7.51 -10.31 -5.81
CA ALA A 190 6.38 -10.68 -4.97
C ALA A 190 6.20 -9.70 -3.80
N ILE A 191 7.27 -9.34 -3.10
CA ILE A 191 7.26 -8.33 -2.02
C ILE A 191 6.77 -6.97 -2.52
N ASN A 192 7.26 -6.50 -3.68
CA ASN A 192 6.81 -5.24 -4.27
C ASN A 192 5.32 -5.24 -4.61
N VAL A 193 4.79 -6.37 -5.11
CA VAL A 193 3.35 -6.52 -5.38
C VAL A 193 2.57 -6.52 -4.08
N ALA A 194 3.01 -7.29 -3.08
CA ALA A 194 2.38 -7.40 -1.78
C ALA A 194 2.36 -6.07 -1.03
N HIS A 195 3.43 -5.27 -1.07
CA HIS A 195 3.48 -3.95 -0.43
C HIS A 195 2.44 -2.99 -1.00
N ARG A 196 2.32 -2.92 -2.34
CA ARG A 196 1.31 -2.08 -2.99
C ARG A 196 -0.11 -2.52 -2.62
N LEU A 197 -0.33 -3.83 -2.49
CA LEU A 197 -1.62 -4.39 -2.12
C LEU A 197 -1.96 -4.11 -0.65
N ALA A 198 -1.00 -4.34 0.26
CA ALA A 198 -1.15 -4.10 1.69
C ALA A 198 -1.42 -2.62 1.99
N LEU A 199 -0.69 -1.69 1.33
CA LEU A 199 -0.93 -0.25 1.50
C LEU A 199 -2.35 0.14 1.06
N ARG A 200 -2.81 -0.43 -0.05
CA ARG A 200 -4.18 -0.19 -0.54
C ARG A 200 -5.24 -0.73 0.42
N GLU A 201 -5.06 -1.93 0.97
CA GLU A 201 -5.99 -2.48 1.97
C GLU A 201 -5.98 -1.65 3.26
N TYR A 202 -4.81 -1.21 3.72
CA TYR A 202 -4.65 -0.33 4.87
C TYR A 202 -5.36 1.02 4.68
N ASP A 203 -5.29 1.61 3.49
CA ASP A 203 -5.99 2.85 3.16
C ASP A 203 -7.50 2.64 2.95
N ASN A 204 -7.93 1.44 2.59
CA ASN A 204 -9.34 1.08 2.46
C ASN A 204 -10.03 0.77 3.79
N ALA A 205 -9.27 0.54 4.87
CA ALA A 205 -9.81 0.30 6.20
C ALA A 205 -10.39 1.59 6.80
N VAL A 206 -11.71 1.61 7.02
CA VAL A 206 -12.45 2.80 7.50
C VAL A 206 -12.51 2.88 9.04
N PHE A 207 -12.58 1.73 9.72
CA PHE A 207 -12.79 1.68 11.18
C PHE A 207 -11.52 1.31 11.95
N GLN A 208 -10.86 0.20 11.59
CA GLN A 208 -9.65 -0.27 12.26
C GLN A 208 -8.57 -0.51 11.23
N LYS A 209 -7.48 0.24 11.35
CA LYS A 209 -6.30 0.08 10.52
C LYS A 209 -5.41 -0.99 11.16
N ASP A 210 -5.31 -2.14 10.52
CA ASP A 210 -4.37 -3.19 10.92
C ASP A 210 -3.07 -3.04 10.10
N ASP A 211 -1.99 -2.67 10.79
CA ASP A 211 -0.66 -2.51 10.20
C ASP A 211 0.13 -3.83 10.13
N TYR A 212 -0.45 -4.95 10.58
CA TYR A 212 0.21 -6.26 10.66
C TYR A 212 0.91 -6.66 9.37
N LEU A 213 0.16 -6.73 8.28
CA LEU A 213 0.67 -7.18 7.00
C LEU A 213 1.71 -6.21 6.42
N LEU A 214 1.62 -4.91 6.73
CA LEU A 214 2.63 -3.93 6.31
C LEU A 214 3.95 -4.13 7.03
N GLU A 215 3.93 -4.28 8.36
CA GLU A 215 5.13 -4.55 9.13
C GLU A 215 5.73 -5.93 8.83
N TYR A 216 4.89 -6.93 8.59
CA TYR A 216 5.32 -8.26 8.17
C TYR A 216 6.08 -8.21 6.84
N LEU A 217 5.54 -7.50 5.84
CA LEU A 217 6.21 -7.35 4.55
C LEU A 217 7.51 -6.56 4.65
N TYR A 218 7.55 -5.53 5.49
CA TYR A 218 8.78 -4.78 5.76
C TYR A 218 9.87 -5.66 6.42
N MET A 219 9.48 -6.48 7.39
CA MET A 219 10.37 -7.50 7.97
C MET A 219 10.91 -8.44 6.88
N ARG A 220 10.05 -8.97 6.01
CA ARG A 220 10.47 -9.86 4.91
C ARG A 220 11.38 -9.16 3.91
N GLU A 221 11.10 -7.91 3.53
CA GLU A 221 11.95 -7.12 2.63
C GLU A 221 13.38 -7.01 3.17
N ASN A 222 13.54 -6.72 4.46
CA ASN A 222 14.85 -6.65 5.10
C ASN A 222 15.55 -8.02 5.07
N GLN A 223 14.85 -9.11 5.36
CA GLN A 223 15.40 -10.46 5.26
C GLN A 223 15.86 -10.82 3.83
N VAL A 224 15.14 -10.36 2.80
CA VAL A 224 15.58 -10.52 1.40
C VAL A 224 16.88 -9.77 1.12
N SER A 225 17.08 -8.61 1.74
CA SER A 225 18.36 -7.89 1.66
C SER A 225 19.50 -8.75 2.21
N ASN A 226 19.31 -9.43 3.35
CA ASN A 226 20.30 -10.37 3.88
C ASN A 226 20.51 -11.58 2.97
N LEU A 227 19.46 -12.14 2.36
CA LEU A 227 19.59 -13.22 1.36
C LEU A 227 20.46 -12.79 0.17
N VAL A 228 20.29 -11.55 -0.31
CA VAL A 228 21.13 -11.00 -1.39
C VAL A 228 22.59 -10.92 -0.96
N ASN A 229 22.86 -10.40 0.24
CA ASN A 229 24.22 -10.32 0.77
C ASN A 229 24.85 -11.71 0.93
N MET A 230 24.09 -12.68 1.46
CA MET A 230 24.50 -14.07 1.60
C MET A 230 24.85 -14.70 0.23
N LEU A 231 24.06 -14.44 -0.81
CA LEU A 231 24.36 -14.92 -2.17
C LEU A 231 25.66 -14.33 -2.72
N GLU A 232 25.91 -13.04 -2.53
CA GLU A 232 27.15 -12.39 -2.99
C GLU A 232 28.39 -12.91 -2.26
N ILE A 233 28.27 -13.20 -0.96
CA ILE A 233 29.32 -13.85 -0.18
C ILE A 233 29.55 -15.28 -0.70
N MET A 234 28.46 -16.03 -0.89
CA MET A 234 28.49 -17.44 -1.32
C MET A 234 29.21 -17.65 -2.65
N ARG A 235 29.07 -16.72 -3.61
CA ARG A 235 29.77 -16.75 -4.91
C ARG A 235 31.28 -16.87 -4.81
N ASN A 236 31.86 -16.40 -3.71
CA ASN A 236 33.29 -16.31 -3.51
C ASN A 236 33.82 -17.40 -2.56
N ILE A 237 32.97 -18.23 -1.97
CA ILE A 237 33.39 -19.27 -1.02
C ILE A 237 34.13 -20.38 -1.78
N PRO A 238 35.41 -20.64 -1.48
CA PRO A 238 36.14 -21.76 -2.06
C PRO A 238 35.49 -23.10 -1.68
N LEU A 239 35.43 -24.05 -2.62
CA LEU A 239 34.79 -25.35 -2.40
C LEU A 239 35.40 -26.13 -1.21
N ALA A 240 34.49 -26.76 -0.45
CA ALA A 240 34.74 -27.86 0.50
C ALA A 240 35.63 -27.52 1.72
N VAL A 241 35.05 -26.79 2.69
CA VAL A 241 35.60 -26.69 4.06
C VAL A 241 34.58 -27.27 5.04
N GLN A 242 35.03 -27.95 6.10
CA GLN A 242 34.18 -28.60 7.10
C GLN A 242 33.13 -27.66 7.72
N GLN A 243 33.47 -26.38 7.88
CA GLN A 243 32.59 -25.34 8.40
C GLN A 243 31.36 -25.09 7.50
N SER A 244 31.47 -25.31 6.18
CA SER A 244 30.34 -25.19 5.25
C SER A 244 29.23 -26.19 5.56
N GLN A 245 29.58 -27.39 6.04
CA GLN A 245 28.61 -28.42 6.39
C GLN A 245 27.77 -28.04 7.62
N GLN A 246 28.40 -27.49 8.66
CA GLN A 246 27.70 -27.05 9.86
C GLN A 246 26.75 -25.89 9.57
N LEU A 247 27.19 -24.95 8.73
CA LEU A 247 26.35 -23.85 8.27
C LEU A 247 25.16 -24.34 7.44
N ALA A 248 25.38 -25.31 6.55
CA ALA A 248 24.30 -25.94 5.79
C ALA A 248 23.26 -26.62 6.71
N THR A 249 23.71 -27.35 7.74
CA THR A 249 22.81 -27.95 8.73
C THR A 249 21.93 -26.91 9.42
N LEU A 250 22.51 -25.80 9.86
CA LEU A 250 21.78 -24.70 10.51
C LEU A 250 20.75 -24.06 9.57
N LEU A 251 21.07 -23.89 8.29
CA LEU A 251 20.12 -23.41 7.28
C LEU A 251 18.96 -24.40 7.08
N TYR A 252 19.22 -25.71 7.04
CA TYR A 252 18.16 -26.72 6.95
C TYR A 252 17.25 -26.75 8.17
N GLU A 253 17.83 -26.67 9.37
CA GLU A 253 17.07 -26.56 10.62
C GLU A 253 16.15 -25.33 10.58
N THR A 254 16.68 -24.21 10.09
CA THR A 254 15.91 -22.98 9.90
C THR A 254 14.74 -23.18 8.96
N VAL A 255 14.95 -23.82 7.81
CA VAL A 255 13.87 -24.11 6.83
C VAL A 255 12.75 -24.93 7.49
N ASN A 256 13.10 -25.96 8.26
CA ASN A 256 12.13 -26.82 8.94
C ASN A 256 11.35 -26.09 10.06
N GLN A 257 11.97 -25.08 10.65
CA GLN A 257 11.41 -24.29 11.74
C GLN A 257 10.82 -22.95 11.27
N PHE A 258 10.82 -22.68 9.96
CA PHE A 258 10.45 -21.38 9.39
C PHE A 258 8.93 -21.21 9.42
N ASP A 259 8.43 -20.78 10.58
CA ASP A 259 7.03 -20.47 10.83
C ASP A 259 6.88 -19.03 11.33
N GLU A 260 5.75 -18.40 11.04
CA GLU A 260 5.39 -17.05 11.50
C GLU A 260 5.44 -16.91 13.03
N HIS A 261 5.00 -17.92 13.77
CA HIS A 261 4.93 -17.93 15.23
C HIS A 261 6.23 -18.33 15.90
N ASN A 262 7.23 -18.81 15.13
CA ASN A 262 8.54 -19.09 15.66
C ASN A 262 9.25 -17.78 16.05
N THR A 263 9.69 -17.69 17.30
CA THR A 263 10.37 -16.52 17.87
C THR A 263 11.81 -16.34 17.37
N GLY A 264 12.40 -17.38 16.76
CA GLY A 264 13.78 -17.41 16.28
C GLY A 264 14.83 -17.65 17.38
N ILE A 265 14.43 -17.79 18.65
CA ILE A 265 15.38 -17.89 19.78
C ILE A 265 16.28 -19.13 19.64
N GLU A 266 15.70 -20.30 19.37
CA GLU A 266 16.47 -21.54 19.19
C GLU A 266 17.46 -21.45 18.02
N LEU A 267 17.06 -20.77 16.93
CA LEU A 267 17.92 -20.53 15.78
C LEU A 267 19.08 -19.59 16.13
N LEU A 268 18.82 -18.50 16.87
CA LEU A 268 19.85 -17.60 17.36
C LEU A 268 20.85 -18.29 18.30
N GLU A 269 20.37 -19.21 19.16
CA GLU A 269 21.24 -20.04 20.00
C GLU A 269 22.12 -20.99 19.17
N GLY A 270 21.55 -21.60 18.12
CA GLY A 270 22.29 -22.40 17.15
C GLY A 270 23.37 -21.59 16.43
N ILE A 271 23.03 -20.39 15.95
CA ILE A 271 23.97 -19.44 15.34
C ILE A 271 25.09 -19.06 16.32
N ALA A 272 24.75 -18.72 17.57
CA ALA A 272 25.73 -18.37 18.60
C ALA A 272 26.68 -19.53 18.91
N THR A 273 26.17 -20.76 18.89
CA THR A 273 26.98 -21.98 19.05
C THR A 273 27.96 -22.15 17.90
N LEU A 274 27.52 -21.93 16.66
CA LEU A 274 28.40 -22.00 15.49
C LEU A 274 29.46 -20.89 15.53
N PHE A 275 29.13 -19.67 15.95
CA PHE A 275 30.11 -18.61 16.17
C PHE A 275 31.18 -19.01 17.21
N ARG A 276 30.79 -19.62 18.33
CA ARG A 276 31.73 -20.12 19.34
C ARG A 276 32.65 -21.21 18.78
N TYR A 277 32.08 -22.16 18.05
CA TYR A 277 32.84 -23.23 17.40
C TYR A 277 33.90 -22.66 16.44
N VAL A 278 33.53 -21.70 15.58
CA VAL A 278 34.48 -21.07 14.65
C VAL A 278 35.60 -20.35 15.41
N ARG A 279 35.29 -19.63 16.50
CA ARG A 279 36.29 -18.92 17.33
C ARG A 279 37.27 -19.85 18.06
N GLN A 280 36.84 -21.05 18.44
CA GLN A 280 37.66 -22.02 19.16
C GLN A 280 38.41 -22.99 18.23
N SER A 281 38.13 -22.95 16.93
CA SER A 281 38.81 -23.78 15.94
C SER A 281 40.29 -23.43 15.81
N THR A 282 41.10 -24.39 15.33
CA THR A 282 42.54 -24.17 15.07
C THR A 282 42.74 -23.03 14.08
N LEU A 283 43.86 -22.30 14.20
CA LEU A 283 44.20 -21.24 13.24
C LEU A 283 44.29 -21.81 11.81
N PRO A 284 43.88 -21.04 10.79
CA PRO A 284 44.00 -21.45 9.40
C PRO A 284 45.48 -21.71 9.06
N GLN A 285 45.73 -22.84 8.42
CA GLN A 285 47.07 -23.30 8.02
C GLN A 285 47.49 -22.72 6.67
N SER A 286 46.55 -22.18 5.90
CA SER A 286 46.80 -21.55 4.59
C SER A 286 45.96 -20.29 4.38
N ARG A 287 46.38 -19.48 3.40
CA ARG A 287 45.64 -18.28 2.99
C ARG A 287 44.26 -18.61 2.42
N ILE A 288 44.17 -19.67 1.63
CA ILE A 288 42.90 -20.16 1.05
C ILE A 288 41.93 -20.55 2.18
N GLU A 289 42.43 -21.25 3.19
CA GLU A 289 41.63 -21.62 4.35
C GLU A 289 41.19 -20.39 5.17
N PHE A 290 42.07 -19.41 5.34
CA PHE A 290 41.72 -18.13 5.97
C PHE A 290 40.60 -17.41 5.21
N GLU A 291 40.74 -17.25 3.89
CA GLU A 291 39.76 -16.58 3.03
C GLU A 291 38.40 -17.29 3.07
N ALA A 292 38.38 -18.63 2.97
CA ALA A 292 37.15 -19.42 3.05
C ALA A 292 36.44 -19.27 4.41
N ARG A 293 37.19 -19.36 5.51
CA ARG A 293 36.64 -19.18 6.87
C ARG A 293 36.12 -17.76 7.10
N ALA A 294 36.79 -16.75 6.57
CA ALA A 294 36.33 -15.36 6.68
C ALA A 294 35.00 -15.14 5.93
N LEU A 295 34.85 -15.71 4.74
CA LEU A 295 33.61 -15.65 3.97
C LEU A 295 32.47 -16.41 4.66
N LEU A 296 32.73 -17.60 5.19
CA LEU A 296 31.73 -18.37 5.96
C LEU A 296 31.29 -17.63 7.23
N TYR A 297 32.23 -16.98 7.94
CA TYR A 297 31.89 -16.16 9.09
C TYR A 297 31.02 -14.96 8.70
N THR A 298 31.36 -14.29 7.59
CA THR A 298 30.58 -13.16 7.07
C THR A 298 29.18 -13.61 6.63
N PHE A 299 29.07 -14.77 6.00
CA PHE A 299 27.78 -15.37 5.68
C PHE A 299 26.95 -15.61 6.94
N LEU A 300 27.55 -16.22 7.97
CA LEU A 300 26.87 -16.49 9.25
C LEU A 300 26.41 -15.20 9.93
N MET A 301 27.16 -14.09 9.80
CA MET A 301 26.72 -12.78 10.29
C MET A 301 25.48 -12.25 9.56
N GLU A 302 25.43 -12.37 8.23
CA GLU A 302 24.23 -11.98 7.47
C GLU A 302 23.04 -12.87 7.81
N PHE A 303 23.28 -14.16 7.99
CA PHE A 303 22.26 -15.09 8.44
C PHE A 303 21.74 -14.75 9.86
N ASN A 304 22.64 -14.39 10.78
CA ASN A 304 22.27 -13.92 12.12
C ASN A 304 21.36 -12.70 12.06
N ARG A 305 21.74 -11.68 11.29
CA ARG A 305 20.93 -10.46 11.09
C ARG A 305 19.54 -10.78 10.57
N MET A 306 19.44 -11.72 9.62
CA MET A 306 18.16 -12.17 9.07
C MET A 306 17.23 -12.74 10.16
N ILE A 307 17.76 -13.53 11.10
CA ILE A 307 16.98 -14.11 12.20
C ILE A 307 16.66 -13.06 13.28
N GLU A 308 17.59 -12.15 13.59
CA GLU A 308 17.36 -11.02 14.51
C GLU A 308 16.18 -10.15 14.05
N ILE A 309 16.10 -9.82 12.76
CA ILE A 309 14.96 -9.07 12.19
C ILE A 309 13.62 -9.74 12.51
N LYS A 310 13.55 -11.08 12.42
CA LYS A 310 12.35 -11.84 12.75
C LYS A 310 12.04 -11.82 14.24
N HIS A 311 13.07 -11.94 15.08
CA HIS A 311 12.93 -11.88 16.52
C HIS A 311 12.42 -10.50 16.97
N ASP A 312 13.00 -9.42 16.44
CA ASP A 312 12.61 -8.04 16.74
C ASP A 312 11.16 -7.77 16.34
N PHE A 313 10.74 -8.23 15.16
CA PHE A 313 9.35 -8.15 14.72
C PHE A 313 8.39 -8.81 15.73
N TYR A 314 8.74 -10.01 16.23
CA TYR A 314 7.93 -10.71 17.24
C TYR A 314 7.85 -9.92 18.56
N LEU A 315 8.96 -9.37 19.04
CA LEU A 315 8.99 -8.56 20.27
C LEU A 315 8.14 -7.29 20.16
N ILE A 316 8.25 -6.57 19.04
CA ILE A 316 7.46 -5.37 18.77
C ILE A 316 5.97 -5.72 18.76
N ARG A 317 5.60 -6.84 18.12
CA ARG A 317 4.20 -7.27 18.01
C ARG A 317 3.61 -7.78 19.30
N LYS A 318 4.38 -8.45 20.15
CA LYS A 318 3.93 -8.89 21.47
C LYS A 318 3.61 -7.73 22.42
N ASN A 319 4.25 -6.57 22.22
CA ASN A 319 4.12 -5.40 23.09
C ASN A 319 3.04 -4.39 22.61
N LYS A 320 2.42 -4.61 21.46
CA LYS A 320 1.29 -3.83 20.93
C LYS A 320 -0.05 -4.41 21.41
#